data_AF-A0A4U0XLX3-F1
#
_entry.id   AF-A0A4U0XLX3-F1
#
_cell.length_a   1.000
_cell.length_b   1.000
_cell.length_c   1.000
_cell.angle_alpha   90.00
_cell.angle_beta   90.00
_cell.angle_gamma   90.00
#
_symmetry.space_group_name_H-M   'P 1'
#
loop_
_entity.id
_entity.type
_entity.pdbx_description
1 polymer ?
#
loop_
_entity_poly.entity_id
_entity_poly.type
_entity_poly.pdbx_seq_one_letter_code
_entity_poly.pdbx_strand_id
1 'polypeptide(L)'
;MGHWHDQSGYFSRRRLPLIFARDFAYANNSPIVVRMATSNIGDASAKKFAELLSGPTVDIYVGADRRHWSLHRNLLCHHSSYLEAELLPGEVPKVKNANSNSKLELLDEDPAGFELLVKWLYQGRIDDVGEMSEDRKYDYAVACHKLYRLCDKFDMPQLKNIAIDQYRKGLSETQLVPDAQEIDEIYRASPKGSPFRKLMTQIAARQIMDPENDSDAETYRKCFEGNSDFAVDMVNAIKFGMGGLLFDDPTEGDECQYHDHSSGPNCHVRAKGKQGSPRSKSGHPQQQQQQPPPLQPRSPPRKVPLPAEAPQTNGVKPDGIRPDGVKHDSTKPALRSNGSVNGIVNSINGINGVNGGPNPWKVAIILEELGLPYETKMLDFPDMKREPFESLNPNGRVPAIEDPNHNMKLWESGAIIEYLIDTYDTTNKLHYTSSPEKYLAKSWLHFQTSGQGPCFGQRAWFMFYHPEKNLTSAIDRYGNEIKRVLNVIDRHLKKNGTPYLVGDKCTYADLAFLTWDMALGFLMQGEAETLGKEYPEWKKWNTRLMERPAVKKIVEDRGKAMAATKP
;
A
#
# COMPACT_ATOMS: atom_id res chain seq x y z
N MET A 1 -52.22 4.91 26.08
CA MET A 1 -51.80 5.80 24.97
C MET A 1 -50.28 5.70 24.95
N GLY A 2 -49.58 4.99 24.06
CA GLY A 2 -49.85 4.65 22.65
C GLY A 2 -48.93 5.50 21.75
N HIS A 3 -48.31 5.03 20.67
CA HIS A 3 -48.17 3.70 20.08
C HIS A 3 -46.88 3.69 19.20
N TRP A 4 -46.11 2.61 19.25
CA TRP A 4 -45.40 1.94 18.12
C TRP A 4 -44.80 2.74 16.94
N HIS A 5 -43.47 2.64 16.76
CA HIS A 5 -42.75 1.93 15.68
C HIS A 5 -41.26 2.35 15.76
N ASP A 6 -40.24 1.49 15.95
CA ASP A 6 -39.93 0.13 15.47
C ASP A 6 -39.48 0.05 14.00
N GLN A 7 -38.52 -0.86 13.78
CA GLN A 7 -37.99 -1.39 12.51
C GLN A 7 -36.98 -0.48 11.78
N SER A 8 -35.67 -0.66 11.99
CA SER A 8 -34.82 -1.83 11.68
C SER A 8 -34.49 -1.98 10.20
N GLY A 9 -33.27 -2.45 9.91
CA GLY A 9 -33.06 -3.28 8.74
C GLY A 9 -31.82 -2.97 7.90
N TYR A 10 -30.88 -3.92 7.96
CA TYR A 10 -30.03 -4.36 6.85
C TYR A 10 -29.04 -3.34 6.24
N PHE A 11 -27.74 -3.49 6.49
CA PHE A 11 -26.82 -4.44 5.83
C PHE A 11 -26.67 -4.24 4.31
N SER A 12 -25.49 -4.65 3.80
CA SER A 12 -25.12 -4.73 2.37
C SER A 12 -24.65 -3.40 1.75
N ARG A 13 -23.46 -3.28 1.13
CA ARG A 13 -22.30 -4.19 0.95
C ARG A 13 -21.04 -3.32 0.74
N ARG A 14 -20.11 -3.26 1.71
CA ARG A 14 -18.77 -2.70 1.43
C ARG A 14 -17.96 -3.74 0.63
N ARG A 15 -17.96 -3.62 -0.70
CA ARG A 15 -16.94 -4.27 -1.55
C ARG A 15 -15.62 -3.54 -1.32
N LEU A 16 -14.66 -4.22 -0.72
CA LEU A 16 -13.24 -3.86 -0.78
C LEU A 16 -12.62 -4.63 -1.95
N PRO A 17 -12.00 -3.93 -2.90
CA PRO A 17 -10.84 -4.43 -3.64
C PRO A 17 -9.71 -3.37 -3.65
N LEU A 18 -8.45 -3.66 -3.94
CA LEU A 18 -7.71 -4.93 -4.07
C LEU A 18 -6.23 -4.57 -3.85
N ILE A 19 -5.48 -5.33 -3.07
CA ILE A 19 -4.02 -5.17 -3.02
C ILE A 19 -3.45 -6.00 -4.17
N PHE A 20 -2.75 -5.36 -5.10
CA PHE A 20 -1.95 -6.05 -6.12
C PHE A 20 -0.48 -5.61 -6.06
N ALA A 21 0.36 -6.52 -6.52
CA ALA A 21 1.80 -6.49 -6.34
C ALA A 21 2.52 -5.52 -7.29
N ARG A 22 3.77 -5.22 -6.95
CA ARG A 22 4.77 -4.65 -7.87
C ARG A 22 6.01 -5.55 -7.83
N ASP A 23 6.60 -5.81 -8.99
CA ASP A 23 7.78 -6.67 -9.12
C ASP A 23 8.99 -6.12 -8.36
N PHE A 24 9.75 -7.02 -7.72
CA PHE A 24 11.00 -6.69 -7.05
C PHE A 24 12.18 -6.83 -8.01
N ALA A 25 12.83 -5.70 -8.33
CA ALA A 25 14.11 -5.67 -9.03
C ALA A 25 15.00 -4.52 -8.53
N TYR A 26 16.07 -4.90 -7.83
CA TYR A 26 17.30 -4.14 -7.52
C TYR A 26 17.33 -3.00 -6.48
N ALA A 27 17.90 -3.36 -5.32
CA ALA A 27 19.08 -2.75 -4.69
C ALA A 27 19.23 -1.21 -4.61
N ASN A 28 19.04 -0.67 -3.40
CA ASN A 28 20.13 0.05 -2.74
C ASN A 28 19.95 0.05 -1.20
N ASN A 29 21.03 -0.20 -0.45
CA ASN A 29 21.00 -0.23 1.02
C ASN A 29 21.64 1.04 1.59
N SER A 30 20.83 1.89 2.20
CA SER A 30 21.25 2.88 3.20
C SER A 30 20.08 3.09 4.17
N PRO A 31 20.33 3.35 5.47
CA PRO A 31 19.25 3.44 6.45
C PRO A 31 18.41 4.69 6.20
N ILE A 32 17.22 4.51 5.63
CA ILE A 32 16.21 5.55 5.52
C ILE A 32 15.82 5.98 6.94
N VAL A 33 16.21 7.18 7.34
CA VAL A 33 15.61 7.84 8.50
C VAL A 33 14.16 8.11 8.12
N VAL A 34 13.24 7.29 8.63
CA VAL A 34 11.79 7.51 8.45
C VAL A 34 11.39 8.72 9.30
N ARG A 35 11.68 9.92 8.79
CA ARG A 35 11.04 11.14 9.25
C ARG A 35 9.56 11.00 8.93
N MET A 36 8.74 11.02 9.96
CA MET A 36 7.28 10.90 9.82
C MET A 36 6.76 11.96 8.84
N ALA A 37 5.73 11.59 8.07
CA ALA A 37 5.07 12.41 7.06
C ALA A 37 5.08 13.90 7.43
N THR A 38 5.90 14.66 6.72
CA THR A 38 6.16 16.06 7.04
C THR A 38 4.86 16.83 6.89
N SER A 39 4.43 17.44 8.00
CA SER A 39 3.20 18.23 8.07
C SER A 39 3.22 19.33 7.02
N ASN A 40 2.08 19.59 6.38
CA ASN A 40 1.94 20.74 5.50
C ASN A 40 2.35 22.02 6.27
N ILE A 41 3.07 22.92 5.60
CA ILE A 41 3.57 24.15 6.22
C ILE A 41 2.43 25.06 6.71
N GLY A 42 1.24 24.97 6.09
CA GLY A 42 0.02 25.64 6.55
C GLY A 42 -0.52 25.14 7.91
N ASP A 43 -0.10 23.97 8.37
CA ASP A 43 -0.39 23.42 9.71
C ASP A 43 0.79 23.56 10.69
N ALA A 44 1.90 24.18 10.27
CA ALA A 44 3.08 24.40 11.12
C ALA A 44 2.87 25.57 12.09
N SER A 45 3.46 25.48 13.29
CA SER A 45 3.48 26.62 14.21
C SER A 45 4.33 27.76 13.67
N ALA A 46 3.97 29.01 13.97
CA ALA A 46 4.72 30.19 13.53
C ALA A 46 6.22 30.13 13.91
N LYS A 47 6.54 29.49 15.05
CA LYS A 47 7.93 29.22 15.46
C LYS A 47 8.63 28.26 14.50
N LYS A 48 8.02 27.11 14.18
CA LYS A 48 8.57 26.13 13.24
C LYS A 48 8.72 26.72 11.82
N PHE A 49 7.78 27.56 11.40
CA PHE A 49 7.89 28.26 10.12
C PHE A 49 9.06 29.25 10.10
N ALA A 50 9.23 30.04 11.17
CA ALA A 50 10.39 30.93 11.29
C ALA A 50 11.73 30.16 11.29
N GLU A 51 11.81 28.99 11.93
CA GLU A 51 12.99 28.10 11.91
C GLU A 51 13.30 27.54 10.50
N LEU A 52 12.28 27.34 9.66
CA LEU A 52 12.43 26.90 8.26
C LEU A 52 12.82 28.04 7.31
N LEU A 53 12.55 29.30 7.68
CA LEU A 53 13.01 30.49 6.96
C LEU A 53 14.36 31.02 7.48
N SER A 54 14.82 30.64 8.67
CA SER A 54 16.07 31.15 9.28
C SER A 54 17.35 30.44 8.77
N GLY A 55 17.36 29.99 7.52
CA GLY A 55 18.48 29.29 6.90
C GLY A 55 19.01 29.99 5.64
N PRO A 56 20.17 29.56 5.10
CA PRO A 56 20.68 30.10 3.85
C PRO A 56 19.77 29.75 2.68
N THR A 57 19.80 30.58 1.63
CA THR A 57 19.06 30.35 0.39
C THR A 57 19.89 29.55 -0.63
N VAL A 58 19.19 28.99 -1.61
CA VAL A 58 19.74 28.29 -2.78
C VAL A 58 19.21 28.99 -4.03
N ASP A 59 20.12 29.33 -4.95
CA ASP A 59 19.81 29.88 -6.27
C ASP A 59 19.39 28.75 -7.23
N ILE A 60 18.17 28.81 -7.73
CA ILE A 60 17.61 27.76 -8.59
C ILE A 60 17.34 28.35 -9.97
N TYR A 61 17.89 27.71 -11.00
CA TYR A 61 17.75 28.12 -12.41
C TYR A 61 16.89 27.10 -13.15
N VAL A 62 15.74 27.51 -13.69
CA VAL A 62 14.75 26.59 -14.29
C VAL A 62 14.44 26.94 -15.74
N GLY A 63 14.30 25.91 -16.57
CA GLY A 63 14.01 26.00 -18.00
C GLY A 63 15.19 26.49 -18.84
N ALA A 64 15.02 26.43 -20.16
CA ALA A 64 16.01 26.90 -21.15
C ALA A 64 16.37 28.39 -20.97
N ASP A 65 15.38 29.22 -20.60
CA ASP A 65 15.57 30.66 -20.28
C ASP A 65 16.41 30.91 -19.02
N ARG A 66 16.72 29.85 -18.23
CA ARG A 66 17.41 29.92 -16.93
C ARG A 66 16.77 30.94 -15.97
N ARG A 67 15.43 30.93 -15.85
CA ARG A 67 14.73 31.80 -14.90
C ARG A 67 15.22 31.50 -13.48
N HIS A 68 15.39 32.53 -12.66
CA HIS A 68 16.09 32.44 -11.37
C HIS A 68 15.13 32.64 -10.19
N TRP A 69 15.26 31.77 -9.19
CA TRP A 69 14.63 31.88 -7.87
C TRP A 69 15.69 31.74 -6.78
N SER A 70 15.47 32.36 -5.62
CA SER A 70 16.31 32.18 -4.43
C SER A 70 15.41 31.71 -3.28
N LEU A 71 15.54 30.43 -2.89
CA LEU A 71 14.62 29.76 -1.96
C LEU A 71 15.36 29.30 -0.70
N HIS A 72 14.70 29.29 0.47
CA HIS A 72 15.33 28.83 1.72
C HIS A 72 15.65 27.33 1.68
N ARG A 73 16.91 26.96 1.91
CA ARG A 73 17.38 25.56 1.86
C ARG A 73 16.59 24.68 2.84
N ASN A 74 16.42 25.14 4.08
CA ASN A 74 15.72 24.40 5.13
C ASN A 74 14.28 24.06 4.73
N LEU A 75 13.60 24.95 4.00
CA LEU A 75 12.23 24.73 3.52
C LEU A 75 12.17 23.65 2.43
N LEU A 76 13.14 23.65 1.50
CA LEU A 76 13.27 22.60 0.47
C LEU A 76 13.56 21.23 1.09
N CYS A 77 14.55 21.16 1.98
CA CYS A 77 14.89 19.92 2.70
C CYS A 77 13.79 19.45 3.65
N HIS A 78 12.90 20.34 4.12
CA HIS A 78 11.76 19.94 4.95
C HIS A 78 10.69 19.17 4.15
N HIS A 79 10.52 19.49 2.87
CA HIS A 79 9.47 18.91 2.04
C HIS A 79 9.94 17.82 1.08
N SER A 80 11.26 17.61 0.94
CA SER A 80 11.84 16.62 0.03
C SER A 80 13.11 15.99 0.60
N SER A 81 13.05 14.66 0.75
CA SER A 81 14.19 13.77 1.04
C SER A 81 15.28 13.87 -0.04
N TYR A 82 14.85 13.95 -1.30
CA TYR A 82 15.69 14.12 -2.48
C TYR A 82 16.47 15.45 -2.42
N LEU A 83 15.78 16.58 -2.18
CA LEU A 83 16.44 17.89 -2.06
C LEU A 83 17.28 18.01 -0.78
N GLU A 84 16.96 17.28 0.29
CA GLU A 84 17.86 17.16 1.45
C GLU A 84 19.18 16.49 1.08
N ALA A 85 19.15 15.40 0.31
CA ALA A 85 20.33 14.69 -0.16
C ALA A 85 21.16 15.49 -1.20
N GLU A 86 20.51 16.22 -2.11
CA GLU A 86 21.19 17.04 -3.11
C GLU A 86 21.80 18.33 -2.53
N LEU A 87 21.19 18.93 -1.50
CA LEU A 87 21.58 20.26 -0.98
C LEU A 87 22.42 20.21 0.30
N LEU A 88 22.54 19.05 0.97
CA LEU A 88 23.37 18.86 2.17
C LEU A 88 24.45 17.79 1.93
N PRO A 89 25.76 18.12 2.04
CA PRO A 89 26.82 17.14 1.86
C PRO A 89 26.87 16.15 3.04
N GLY A 90 26.78 14.85 2.74
CA GLY A 90 27.00 13.79 3.72
C GLY A 90 28.49 13.59 4.08
N GLU A 91 28.76 13.08 5.28
CA GLU A 91 30.12 12.95 5.86
C GLU A 91 31.02 11.86 5.24
N VAL A 92 30.79 11.43 3.98
CA VAL A 92 31.64 10.44 3.29
C VAL A 92 32.00 10.91 1.87
N PRO A 93 33.29 11.08 1.53
CA PRO A 93 33.69 11.68 0.26
C PRO A 93 33.76 10.65 -0.88
N LYS A 94 33.06 10.91 -2.01
CA LYS A 94 33.49 10.56 -3.38
C LYS A 94 32.53 11.05 -4.50
N VAL A 95 32.46 12.37 -4.68
CA VAL A 95 32.31 12.93 -6.04
C VAL A 95 33.37 14.02 -6.20
N LYS A 96 34.19 13.93 -7.25
CA LYS A 96 35.15 14.99 -7.62
C LYS A 96 34.38 16.14 -8.28
N ASN A 97 33.69 16.95 -7.47
CA ASN A 97 33.25 18.32 -7.73
C ASN A 97 32.54 18.88 -6.48
N ALA A 98 33.22 18.85 -5.34
CA ALA A 98 32.73 19.45 -4.10
C ALA A 98 32.92 20.98 -4.13
N ASN A 99 32.16 21.67 -4.98
CA ASN A 99 31.81 23.06 -4.73
C ASN A 99 30.61 23.09 -3.79
N SER A 100 30.62 24.02 -2.84
CA SER A 100 29.48 24.31 -1.97
C SER A 100 28.36 24.93 -2.80
N ASN A 101 27.57 24.09 -3.46
CA ASN A 101 26.55 24.54 -4.40
C ASN A 101 25.34 25.11 -3.66
N SER A 102 25.41 26.41 -3.35
CA SER A 102 24.25 27.29 -3.14
C SER A 102 23.42 27.45 -4.43
N LYS A 103 23.47 26.49 -5.36
CA LYS A 103 22.98 26.60 -6.72
C LYS A 103 22.48 25.26 -7.26
N LEU A 104 21.26 25.24 -7.80
CA LEU A 104 20.62 24.09 -8.45
C LEU A 104 20.20 24.48 -9.89
N GLU A 105 20.37 23.58 -10.86
CA GLU A 105 19.97 23.81 -12.25
C GLU A 105 18.96 22.75 -12.70
N LEU A 106 17.81 23.21 -13.22
CA LEU A 106 16.65 22.43 -13.63
C LEU A 106 16.26 22.82 -15.07
N LEU A 107 17.21 22.71 -15.99
CA LEU A 107 17.11 23.26 -17.35
C LEU A 107 16.04 22.57 -18.21
N ASP A 108 15.78 21.29 -17.96
CA ASP A 108 14.76 20.49 -18.64
C ASP A 108 13.34 20.63 -18.05
N GLU A 109 13.21 21.38 -16.95
CA GLU A 109 11.95 21.55 -16.23
C GLU A 109 11.24 22.86 -16.63
N ASP A 110 9.91 22.86 -16.52
CA ASP A 110 9.10 24.00 -16.95
C ASP A 110 8.95 25.05 -15.83
N PRO A 111 9.31 26.33 -16.08
CA PRO A 111 9.11 27.43 -15.16
C PRO A 111 7.71 27.55 -14.54
N ALA A 112 6.65 27.23 -15.29
CA ALA A 112 5.28 27.39 -14.80
C ALA A 112 4.96 26.37 -13.69
N GLY A 113 5.41 25.13 -13.83
CA GLY A 113 5.29 24.11 -12.78
C GLY A 113 6.12 24.46 -11.54
N PHE A 114 7.30 25.03 -11.74
CA PHE A 114 8.17 25.43 -10.65
C PHE A 114 7.62 26.64 -9.87
N GLU A 115 6.95 27.59 -10.54
CA GLU A 115 6.27 28.70 -9.85
C GLU A 115 5.19 28.19 -8.88
N LEU A 116 4.42 27.17 -9.28
CA LEU A 116 3.42 26.55 -8.38
C LEU A 116 4.06 25.82 -7.19
N LEU A 117 5.22 25.18 -7.40
CA LEU A 117 6.01 24.58 -6.31
C LEU A 117 6.45 25.66 -5.31
N VAL A 118 6.96 26.81 -5.80
CA VAL A 118 7.37 27.94 -4.95
C VAL A 118 6.18 28.51 -4.17
N LYS A 119 5.01 28.71 -4.81
CA LYS A 119 3.78 29.10 -4.11
C LYS A 119 3.45 28.12 -2.98
N TRP A 120 3.43 26.81 -3.26
CA TRP A 120 3.09 25.81 -2.27
C TRP A 120 4.07 25.76 -1.09
N LEU A 121 5.38 25.80 -1.35
CA LEU A 121 6.41 25.76 -0.31
C LEU A 121 6.25 26.88 0.72
N TYR A 122 5.83 28.08 0.30
CA TYR A 122 5.70 29.25 1.19
C TYR A 122 4.28 29.48 1.72
N GLN A 123 3.24 28.97 1.05
CA GLN A 123 1.83 29.19 1.40
C GLN A 123 1.09 27.94 1.91
N GLY A 124 1.66 26.75 1.75
CA GLY A 124 1.05 25.45 2.07
C GLY A 124 -0.11 25.04 1.18
N ARG A 125 -0.37 25.78 0.10
CA ARG A 125 -1.42 25.52 -0.88
C ARG A 125 -1.03 26.09 -2.24
N ILE A 126 -1.64 25.56 -3.29
CA ILE A 126 -1.71 26.22 -4.61
C ILE A 126 -3.11 26.83 -4.77
N ASP A 127 -3.30 27.61 -5.84
CA ASP A 127 -4.60 28.21 -6.15
C ASP A 127 -5.61 27.11 -6.54
N ASP A 128 -6.90 27.32 -6.23
CA ASP A 128 -7.96 26.43 -6.72
C ASP A 128 -8.42 26.91 -8.10
N VAL A 129 -8.32 26.04 -9.11
CA VAL A 129 -8.76 26.33 -10.48
C VAL A 129 -10.22 26.76 -10.58
N GLY A 130 -11.07 26.30 -9.65
CA GLY A 130 -12.47 26.70 -9.56
C GLY A 130 -12.71 28.16 -9.10
N GLU A 131 -11.68 28.85 -8.62
CA GLU A 131 -11.71 30.28 -8.28
C GLU A 131 -11.08 31.15 -9.39
N MET A 132 -10.63 30.55 -10.49
CA MET A 132 -9.95 31.24 -11.61
C MET A 132 -10.92 31.62 -12.74
N SER A 133 -10.52 32.58 -13.57
CA SER A 133 -11.24 32.96 -14.78
C SER A 133 -11.09 31.88 -15.87
N GLU A 134 -12.14 31.64 -16.66
CA GLU A 134 -12.21 30.54 -17.64
C GLU A 134 -11.03 30.49 -18.62
N ASP A 135 -10.56 31.66 -19.07
CA ASP A 135 -9.42 31.83 -19.96
C ASP A 135 -8.09 31.31 -19.38
N ARG A 136 -8.00 31.18 -18.06
CA ARG A 136 -6.77 30.78 -17.35
C ARG A 136 -6.81 29.34 -16.83
N LYS A 137 -7.98 28.70 -16.76
CA LYS A 137 -8.14 27.38 -16.13
C LYS A 137 -7.36 26.27 -16.85
N TYR A 138 -7.38 26.24 -18.18
CA TYR A 138 -6.65 25.23 -18.95
C TYR A 138 -5.12 25.41 -18.82
N ASP A 139 -4.62 26.64 -18.95
CA ASP A 139 -3.18 26.92 -18.82
C ASP A 139 -2.69 26.66 -17.38
N TYR A 140 -3.53 26.90 -16.38
CA TYR A 140 -3.26 26.50 -14.99
C TYR A 140 -3.23 24.97 -14.81
N ALA A 141 -4.14 24.24 -15.46
CA ALA A 141 -4.09 22.78 -15.50
C ALA A 141 -2.78 22.31 -16.13
N VAL A 142 -2.37 22.84 -17.29
CA VAL A 142 -1.08 22.52 -17.92
C VAL A 142 0.09 22.77 -16.95
N ALA A 143 0.09 23.89 -16.22
CA ALA A 143 1.09 24.15 -15.18
C ALA A 143 1.05 23.13 -14.03
N CYS A 144 -0.14 22.65 -13.63
CA CYS A 144 -0.29 21.57 -12.65
C CYS A 144 0.27 20.22 -13.13
N HIS A 145 0.19 19.89 -14.43
CA HIS A 145 0.91 18.73 -14.99
C HIS A 145 2.44 18.91 -14.85
N LYS A 146 2.98 20.10 -15.16
CA LYS A 146 4.41 20.38 -14.98
C LYS A 146 4.83 20.26 -13.50
N LEU A 147 3.98 20.74 -12.59
CA LEU A 147 4.17 20.57 -11.15
C LEU A 147 4.16 19.09 -10.73
N TYR A 148 3.22 18.27 -11.24
CA TYR A 148 3.17 16.83 -10.96
C TYR A 148 4.50 16.14 -11.27
N ARG A 149 5.11 16.45 -12.43
CA ARG A 149 6.42 15.91 -12.82
C ARG A 149 7.55 16.33 -11.87
N LEU A 150 7.58 17.61 -11.46
CA LEU A 150 8.53 18.10 -10.46
C LEU A 150 8.34 17.41 -9.10
N CYS A 151 7.10 17.20 -8.66
CA CYS A 151 6.80 16.52 -7.40
C CYS A 151 7.18 15.04 -7.41
N ASP A 152 7.08 14.37 -8.56
CA ASP A 152 7.59 13.01 -8.74
C ASP A 152 9.13 12.97 -8.64
N LYS A 153 9.81 13.89 -9.34
CA LYS A 153 11.28 14.04 -9.29
C LYS A 153 11.81 14.35 -7.89
N PHE A 154 11.10 15.16 -7.10
CA PHE A 154 11.51 15.58 -5.77
C PHE A 154 10.91 14.76 -4.62
N ASP A 155 10.26 13.62 -4.88
CA ASP A 155 9.64 12.78 -3.84
C ASP A 155 8.68 13.58 -2.92
N MET A 156 7.76 14.34 -3.53
CA MET A 156 6.77 15.19 -2.85
C MET A 156 5.33 14.65 -3.05
N PRO A 157 4.97 13.47 -2.50
CA PRO A 157 3.73 12.76 -2.83
C PRO A 157 2.44 13.52 -2.45
N GLN A 158 2.46 14.36 -1.42
CA GLN A 158 1.30 15.19 -1.05
C GLN A 158 0.98 16.22 -2.13
N LEU A 159 1.99 16.99 -2.58
CA LEU A 159 1.81 18.01 -3.61
C LEU A 159 1.57 17.38 -4.98
N LYS A 160 2.17 16.20 -5.25
CA LYS A 160 1.91 15.41 -6.46
C LYS A 160 0.42 15.06 -6.61
N ASN A 161 -0.25 14.65 -5.54
CA ASN A 161 -1.69 14.37 -5.54
C ASN A 161 -2.51 15.67 -5.76
N ILE A 162 -2.21 16.74 -5.03
CA ILE A 162 -2.86 18.05 -5.22
C ILE A 162 -2.74 18.54 -6.68
N ALA A 163 -1.59 18.32 -7.32
CA ALA A 163 -1.35 18.72 -8.70
C ALA A 163 -2.20 17.96 -9.72
N ILE A 164 -2.41 16.64 -9.57
CA ILE A 164 -3.26 15.87 -10.49
C ILE A 164 -4.76 16.15 -10.26
N ASP A 165 -5.19 16.46 -9.02
CA ASP A 165 -6.55 16.93 -8.75
C ASP A 165 -6.85 18.27 -9.42
N GLN A 166 -5.97 19.25 -9.27
CA GLN A 166 -6.14 20.57 -9.92
C GLN A 166 -6.05 20.48 -11.45
N TYR A 167 -5.22 19.57 -11.98
CA TYR A 167 -5.21 19.25 -13.41
C TYR A 167 -6.57 18.73 -13.89
N ARG A 168 -7.11 17.68 -13.23
CA ARG A 168 -8.40 17.07 -13.59
C ARG A 168 -9.55 18.06 -13.49
N LYS A 169 -9.61 18.83 -12.39
CA LYS A 169 -10.62 19.86 -12.17
C LYS A 169 -10.57 20.95 -13.26
N GLY A 170 -9.38 21.35 -13.68
CA GLY A 170 -9.23 22.34 -14.77
C GLY A 170 -9.70 21.83 -16.14
N LEU A 171 -9.48 20.54 -16.46
CA LEU A 171 -10.05 19.93 -17.68
C LEU A 171 -11.58 19.83 -17.61
N SER A 172 -12.13 19.36 -16.48
CA SER A 172 -13.58 19.25 -16.26
C SER A 172 -14.29 20.60 -16.37
N GLU A 173 -13.79 21.63 -15.65
CA GLU A 173 -14.44 22.94 -15.64
C GLU A 173 -14.36 23.69 -16.98
N THR A 174 -13.30 23.47 -17.77
CA THR A 174 -13.19 24.05 -19.12
C THR A 174 -13.91 23.22 -20.18
N GLN A 175 -14.27 21.97 -19.89
CA GLN A 175 -14.75 20.96 -20.85
C GLN A 175 -13.77 20.68 -22.00
N LEU A 176 -12.50 21.07 -21.82
CA LEU A 176 -11.41 20.87 -22.77
C LEU A 176 -10.49 19.77 -22.27
N VAL A 177 -10.18 18.82 -23.15
CA VAL A 177 -9.18 17.77 -22.91
C VAL A 177 -8.01 17.92 -23.88
N PRO A 178 -6.80 17.43 -23.54
CA PRO A 178 -5.66 17.55 -24.43
C PRO A 178 -5.86 16.72 -25.71
N ASP A 179 -5.26 17.16 -26.81
CA ASP A 179 -5.29 16.40 -28.08
C ASP A 179 -4.39 15.15 -28.02
N ALA A 180 -4.43 14.30 -29.06
CA ALA A 180 -3.65 13.06 -29.10
C ALA A 180 -2.12 13.28 -29.03
N GLN A 181 -1.61 14.40 -29.54
CA GLN A 181 -0.19 14.75 -29.46
C GLN A 181 0.15 15.24 -28.05
N GLU A 182 -0.64 16.16 -27.48
CA GLU A 182 -0.50 16.60 -26.08
C GLU A 182 -0.56 15.38 -25.13
N ILE A 183 -1.46 14.42 -25.37
CA ILE A 183 -1.59 13.16 -24.60
C ILE A 183 -0.34 12.29 -24.71
N ASP A 184 0.23 12.09 -25.91
CA ASP A 184 1.45 11.28 -26.08
C ASP A 184 2.66 11.95 -25.43
N GLU A 185 2.80 13.28 -25.56
CA GLU A 185 3.83 14.06 -24.89
C GLU A 185 3.73 13.93 -23.36
N ILE A 186 2.53 14.08 -22.79
CA ILE A 186 2.27 13.90 -21.35
C ILE A 186 2.53 12.44 -20.91
N TYR A 187 2.08 11.45 -21.69
CA TYR A 187 2.23 10.03 -21.36
C TYR A 187 3.71 9.62 -21.37
N ARG A 188 4.49 10.02 -22.39
CA ARG A 188 5.94 9.78 -22.47
C ARG A 188 6.69 10.47 -21.33
N ALA A 189 6.32 11.71 -21.01
CA ALA A 189 6.93 12.49 -19.93
C ALA A 189 6.55 11.99 -18.52
N SER A 190 5.51 11.17 -18.40
CA SER A 190 5.04 10.60 -17.14
C SER A 190 5.72 9.25 -16.82
N PRO A 191 5.97 8.92 -15.54
CA PRO A 191 6.55 7.62 -15.14
C PRO A 191 5.69 6.43 -15.55
N LYS A 192 6.32 5.29 -15.86
CA LYS A 192 5.59 4.04 -16.22
C LYS A 192 4.67 3.60 -15.08
N GLY A 193 3.40 3.35 -15.41
CA GLY A 193 2.36 2.96 -14.45
C GLY A 193 1.90 4.06 -13.50
N SER A 194 2.25 5.33 -13.72
CA SER A 194 1.77 6.43 -12.88
C SER A 194 0.27 6.66 -13.02
N PRO A 195 -0.40 7.23 -12.00
CA PRO A 195 -1.78 7.68 -12.12
C PRO A 195 -2.02 8.68 -13.26
N PHE A 196 -1.02 9.49 -13.62
CA PHE A 196 -1.11 10.42 -14.76
C PHE A 196 -1.17 9.67 -16.10
N ARG A 197 -0.40 8.59 -16.29
CA ARG A 197 -0.52 7.73 -17.48
C ARG A 197 -1.90 7.10 -17.59
N LYS A 198 -2.45 6.63 -16.47
CA LYS A 198 -3.81 6.09 -16.40
C LYS A 198 -4.86 7.15 -16.76
N LEU A 199 -4.71 8.39 -16.28
CA LEU A 199 -5.59 9.50 -16.65
C LEU A 199 -5.54 9.75 -18.17
N MET A 200 -4.33 9.84 -18.74
CA MET A 200 -4.13 10.04 -20.18
C MET A 200 -4.74 8.93 -21.03
N THR A 201 -4.57 7.65 -20.66
CA THR A 201 -5.13 6.53 -21.41
C THR A 201 -6.65 6.42 -21.27
N GLN A 202 -7.23 6.85 -20.15
CA GLN A 202 -8.68 6.94 -20.00
C GLN A 202 -9.28 8.12 -20.78
N ILE A 203 -8.61 9.27 -20.86
CA ILE A 203 -9.02 10.38 -21.74
C ILE A 203 -8.95 9.95 -23.22
N ALA A 204 -7.83 9.36 -23.65
CA ALA A 204 -7.67 8.87 -25.02
C ALA A 204 -8.71 7.80 -25.41
N ALA A 205 -8.93 6.82 -24.53
CA ALA A 205 -9.94 5.80 -24.74
C ALA A 205 -11.37 6.38 -24.82
N ARG A 206 -11.68 7.42 -24.05
CA ARG A 206 -12.96 8.13 -24.16
C ARG A 206 -13.08 8.90 -25.48
N GLN A 207 -12.04 9.63 -25.90
CA GLN A 207 -12.03 10.34 -27.18
C GLN A 207 -12.27 9.43 -28.40
N ILE A 208 -11.71 8.21 -28.39
CA ILE A 208 -11.88 7.22 -29.48
C ILE A 208 -13.26 6.54 -29.46
N MET A 209 -13.91 6.45 -28.28
CA MET A 209 -15.22 5.79 -28.13
C MET A 209 -16.41 6.76 -28.17
N ASP A 210 -16.15 8.06 -28.19
CA ASP A 210 -17.17 9.10 -28.27
C ASP A 210 -17.64 9.25 -29.74
N PRO A 211 -18.91 8.90 -30.07
CA PRO A 211 -19.40 8.94 -31.44
C PRO A 211 -19.63 10.37 -31.97
N GLU A 212 -19.57 11.40 -31.12
CA GLU A 212 -19.65 12.81 -31.53
C GLU A 212 -18.26 13.43 -31.77
N ASN A 213 -17.19 12.70 -31.47
CA ASN A 213 -15.81 13.16 -31.63
C ASN A 213 -15.21 12.65 -32.96
N ASP A 214 -14.77 13.57 -33.82
CA ASP A 214 -14.14 13.28 -35.12
C ASP A 214 -12.67 12.78 -34.97
N SER A 215 -12.26 12.41 -33.75
CA SER A 215 -10.94 11.87 -33.41
C SER A 215 -10.77 10.45 -33.96
N ASP A 216 -10.30 10.36 -35.20
CA ASP A 216 -10.01 9.06 -35.81
C ASP A 216 -8.92 8.28 -35.03
N ALA A 217 -9.05 6.95 -35.02
CA ALA A 217 -8.04 6.08 -34.43
C ALA A 217 -6.66 6.17 -35.14
N GLU A 218 -6.62 6.79 -36.32
CA GLU A 218 -5.43 7.02 -37.12
C GLU A 218 -4.56 8.16 -36.58
N THR A 219 -5.16 9.19 -35.98
CA THR A 219 -4.43 10.26 -35.28
C THR A 219 -3.67 9.69 -34.08
N TYR A 220 -4.28 8.80 -33.31
CA TYR A 220 -3.61 8.07 -32.23
C TYR A 220 -2.59 7.04 -32.71
N ARG A 221 -2.73 6.49 -33.92
CA ARG A 221 -1.82 5.47 -34.46
C ARG A 221 -0.36 5.94 -34.50
N LYS A 222 -0.14 7.20 -34.87
CA LYS A 222 1.19 7.82 -34.93
C LYS A 222 1.82 7.96 -33.54
N CYS A 223 1.03 8.20 -32.51
CA CYS A 223 1.48 8.29 -31.12
C CYS A 223 2.05 6.96 -30.58
N PHE A 224 1.69 5.82 -31.18
CA PHE A 224 2.22 4.51 -30.77
C PHE A 224 3.62 4.22 -31.32
N GLU A 225 4.11 5.00 -32.29
CA GLU A 225 5.46 4.82 -32.84
C GLU A 225 6.50 5.08 -31.75
N GLY A 226 7.35 4.07 -31.50
CA GLY A 226 8.29 4.08 -30.38
C GLY A 226 7.66 4.10 -28.98
N ASN A 227 6.36 3.82 -28.84
CA ASN A 227 5.62 3.85 -27.56
C ASN A 227 4.58 2.71 -27.48
N SER A 228 5.07 1.47 -27.50
CA SER A 228 4.23 0.27 -27.41
C SER A 228 3.41 0.20 -26.10
N ASP A 229 3.93 0.76 -25.01
CA ASP A 229 3.26 0.78 -23.71
C ASP A 229 1.95 1.58 -23.79
N PHE A 230 1.96 2.73 -24.47
CA PHE A 230 0.75 3.56 -24.64
C PHE A 230 -0.34 2.82 -25.42
N ALA A 231 0.03 2.13 -26.50
CA ALA A 231 -0.91 1.32 -27.28
C ALA A 231 -1.54 0.19 -26.43
N VAL A 232 -0.74 -0.50 -25.61
CA VAL A 232 -1.22 -1.58 -24.73
C VAL A 232 -2.14 -1.03 -23.64
N ASP A 233 -1.73 0.04 -22.95
CA ASP A 233 -2.52 0.64 -21.88
C ASP A 233 -3.84 1.23 -22.41
N MET A 234 -3.82 1.88 -23.58
CA MET A 234 -5.02 2.43 -24.21
C MET A 234 -5.98 1.33 -24.67
N VAL A 235 -5.49 0.26 -25.29
CA VAL A 235 -6.31 -0.93 -25.64
C VAL A 235 -6.89 -1.59 -24.39
N ASN A 236 -6.16 -1.62 -23.28
CA ASN A 236 -6.67 -2.13 -22.00
C ASN A 236 -7.74 -1.20 -21.40
N ALA A 237 -7.58 0.12 -21.50
CA ALA A 237 -8.58 1.10 -21.08
C ALA A 237 -9.88 0.98 -21.91
N ILE A 238 -9.78 0.87 -23.23
CA ILE A 238 -10.92 0.61 -24.13
C ILE A 238 -11.61 -0.72 -23.74
N LYS A 239 -10.85 -1.81 -23.59
CA LYS A 239 -11.39 -3.13 -23.20
C LYS A 239 -12.10 -3.11 -21.85
N PHE A 240 -11.59 -2.35 -20.87
CA PHE A 240 -12.23 -2.18 -19.58
C PHE A 240 -13.57 -1.42 -19.68
N GLY A 241 -13.70 -0.54 -20.68
CA GLY A 241 -14.96 0.14 -21.05
C GLY A 241 -15.96 -0.70 -21.87
N MET A 242 -15.59 -1.89 -22.37
CA MET A 242 -16.47 -2.67 -23.26
C MET A 242 -17.61 -3.36 -22.48
N GLY A 243 -18.67 -2.61 -22.22
CA GLY A 243 -19.96 -3.09 -21.70
C GLY A 243 -21.19 -2.50 -22.41
N GLY A 244 -21.01 -1.72 -23.49
CA GLY A 244 -22.09 -1.04 -24.21
C GLY A 244 -22.53 0.31 -23.63
N LEU A 245 -21.77 0.88 -22.70
CA LEU A 245 -21.97 2.20 -22.11
C LEU A 245 -20.64 2.95 -22.06
N LEU A 246 -20.65 4.24 -22.41
CA LEU A 246 -19.50 5.15 -22.26
C LEU A 246 -19.15 5.25 -20.77
N PHE A 247 -17.88 5.07 -20.40
CA PHE A 247 -17.48 5.11 -18.98
C PHE A 247 -17.43 6.55 -18.42
N ASP A 248 -17.56 6.65 -17.09
CA ASP A 248 -17.60 7.90 -16.34
C ASP A 248 -16.44 8.85 -16.72
N ASP A 249 -16.68 10.16 -16.64
CA ASP A 249 -15.70 11.14 -17.10
C ASP A 249 -14.39 11.04 -16.30
N PRO A 250 -13.23 10.79 -16.94
CA PRO A 250 -11.98 10.64 -16.22
C PRO A 250 -11.50 11.94 -15.55
N THR A 251 -12.00 13.09 -16.01
CA THR A 251 -11.74 14.41 -15.40
C THR A 251 -12.60 14.65 -14.14
N GLU A 252 -13.71 13.92 -13.98
CA GLU A 252 -14.63 13.99 -12.85
C GLU A 252 -14.51 12.76 -11.92
N GLY A 253 -15.26 12.74 -10.81
CA GLY A 253 -15.31 11.61 -9.87
C GLY A 253 -14.19 11.60 -8.80
N ASP A 254 -14.02 10.46 -8.11
CA ASP A 254 -13.14 10.31 -6.93
C ASP A 254 -11.70 10.77 -7.20
N GLU A 255 -11.25 11.84 -6.52
CA GLU A 255 -9.85 12.31 -6.42
C GLU A 255 -8.88 11.14 -6.23
N CYS A 256 -9.21 10.21 -5.34
CA CYS A 256 -8.36 9.07 -5.01
C CYS A 256 -8.20 8.05 -6.15
N GLN A 257 -8.99 8.12 -7.24
CA GLN A 257 -8.83 7.24 -8.41
C GLN A 257 -7.47 7.45 -9.12
N TYR A 258 -6.87 8.64 -8.95
CA TYR A 258 -5.62 9.03 -9.61
C TYR A 258 -4.54 9.48 -8.62
N HIS A 259 -4.62 9.06 -7.36
CA HIS A 259 -3.55 9.27 -6.38
C HIS A 259 -2.61 8.07 -6.30
N ASP A 260 -1.39 8.29 -5.80
CA ASP A 260 -0.43 7.21 -5.49
C ASP A 260 -0.84 6.36 -4.27
N HIS A 261 -2.08 6.51 -3.76
CA HIS A 261 -2.62 5.76 -2.62
C HIS A 261 -4.04 5.25 -2.90
N SER A 262 -4.46 4.18 -2.22
CA SER A 262 -5.85 3.69 -2.28
C SER A 262 -6.84 4.67 -1.63
N SER A 263 -8.10 4.73 -2.10
CA SER A 263 -9.14 5.60 -1.52
C SER A 263 -9.33 5.33 -0.02
N GLY A 264 -9.14 6.36 0.82
CA GLY A 264 -9.16 6.22 2.27
C GLY A 264 -9.18 7.57 3.02
N PRO A 265 -9.44 7.56 4.34
CA PRO A 265 -9.63 8.78 5.14
C PRO A 265 -8.37 9.63 5.34
N ASN A 266 -7.22 9.17 4.82
CA ASN A 266 -5.92 9.85 4.94
C ASN A 266 -5.57 10.66 3.67
N CYS A 267 -6.51 10.89 2.74
CA CYS A 267 -6.29 11.86 1.67
C CYS A 267 -6.18 13.27 2.28
N HIS A 268 -4.98 13.86 2.21
CA HIS A 268 -4.68 15.16 2.82
C HIS A 268 -5.28 16.36 2.06
N VAL A 269 -5.92 16.14 0.91
CA VAL A 269 -6.46 17.18 0.00
C VAL A 269 -7.83 17.72 0.45
N ARG A 270 -8.35 17.32 1.62
CA ARG A 270 -9.56 17.93 2.22
C ARG A 270 -9.32 19.37 2.68
N ALA A 271 -9.26 20.29 1.73
CA ALA A 271 -9.34 21.73 1.94
C ALA A 271 -10.61 22.06 2.73
N LYS A 272 -10.49 22.94 3.73
CA LYS A 272 -11.57 23.32 4.63
C LYS A 272 -12.57 24.25 3.91
N GLY A 273 -13.49 23.68 3.15
CA GLY A 273 -14.55 24.41 2.42
C GLY A 273 -15.95 23.84 2.69
N LYS A 274 -16.77 24.61 3.41
CA LYS A 274 -18.23 24.49 3.69
C LYS A 274 -18.93 23.13 3.48
N GLN A 275 -19.58 22.65 4.54
CA GLN A 275 -20.56 21.55 4.49
C GLN A 275 -21.70 21.87 3.50
N GLY A 276 -21.70 21.22 2.34
CA GLY A 276 -22.89 21.04 1.52
C GLY A 276 -23.67 19.82 2.01
N SER A 277 -24.90 20.03 2.49
CA SER A 277 -25.77 18.95 2.99
C SER A 277 -25.99 17.86 1.93
N PRO A 278 -26.02 16.56 2.30
CA PRO A 278 -26.30 15.50 1.35
C PRO A 278 -27.74 15.63 0.82
N ARG A 279 -27.90 15.90 -0.48
CA ARG A 279 -29.21 15.76 -1.15
C ARG A 279 -29.64 14.29 -1.06
N SER A 280 -30.67 14.04 -0.26
CA SER A 280 -31.30 12.73 -0.11
C SER A 280 -31.85 12.23 -1.44
N LYS A 281 -31.49 11.01 -1.86
CA LYS A 281 -32.21 10.31 -2.93
C LYS A 281 -33.57 9.85 -2.39
N SER A 282 -34.62 10.58 -2.73
CA SER A 282 -36.02 10.18 -2.52
C SER A 282 -36.76 10.18 -3.87
N GLY A 283 -37.22 9.00 -4.29
CA GLY A 283 -38.06 8.82 -5.47
C GLY A 283 -37.31 8.74 -6.81
N HIS A 284 -37.43 7.60 -7.47
CA HIS A 284 -37.39 7.54 -8.94
C HIS A 284 -38.81 7.72 -9.47
N PRO A 285 -39.14 8.83 -10.15
CA PRO A 285 -39.81 8.71 -11.43
C PRO A 285 -38.80 8.17 -12.46
N GLN A 286 -39.26 7.41 -13.44
CA GLN A 286 -38.41 6.97 -14.55
C GLN A 286 -37.94 8.20 -15.33
N GLN A 287 -36.63 8.48 -15.30
CA GLN A 287 -35.98 9.37 -16.26
C GLN A 287 -35.08 8.54 -17.16
N GLN A 288 -35.09 8.89 -18.44
CA GLN A 288 -34.40 8.17 -19.51
C GLN A 288 -32.87 8.21 -19.28
N GLN A 289 -32.19 7.17 -19.74
CA GLN A 289 -30.73 7.16 -19.85
C GLN A 289 -30.32 8.26 -20.84
N GLN A 290 -29.77 9.36 -20.32
CA GLN A 290 -28.98 10.30 -21.11
C GLN A 290 -27.51 9.88 -21.04
N GLN A 291 -26.82 9.94 -22.19
CA GLN A 291 -25.37 9.72 -22.25
C GLN A 291 -24.65 10.87 -21.53
N PRO A 292 -23.47 10.63 -20.93
CA PRO A 292 -22.66 11.73 -20.39
C PRO A 292 -22.19 12.65 -21.53
N PRO A 293 -21.94 13.94 -21.25
CA PRO A 293 -21.61 14.92 -22.29
C PRO A 293 -20.30 14.59 -23.03
N PRO A 294 -20.20 14.97 -24.32
CA PRO A 294 -18.98 14.81 -25.11
C PRO A 294 -17.85 15.70 -24.55
N LEU A 295 -16.61 15.20 -24.63
CA LEU A 295 -15.41 15.95 -24.25
C LEU A 295 -14.75 16.53 -25.49
N GLN A 296 -14.53 17.84 -25.52
CA GLN A 296 -13.95 18.49 -26.70
C GLN A 296 -12.41 18.47 -26.65
N PRO A 297 -11.72 17.87 -27.64
CA PRO A 297 -10.27 18.00 -27.77
C PRO A 297 -9.89 19.47 -27.97
N ARG A 298 -8.85 19.91 -27.28
CA ARG A 298 -8.22 21.21 -27.52
C ARG A 298 -7.70 21.23 -28.96
N SER A 299 -8.13 22.19 -29.77
CA SER A 299 -7.51 22.42 -31.08
C SER A 299 -6.05 22.83 -30.90
N PRO A 300 -5.09 22.22 -31.63
CA PRO A 300 -3.67 22.53 -31.46
C PRO A 300 -3.38 24.01 -31.76
N PRO A 301 -2.50 24.68 -31.00
CA PRO A 301 -2.16 26.07 -31.23
C PRO A 301 -1.58 26.27 -32.64
N ARG A 302 -2.04 27.33 -33.31
CA ARG A 302 -1.70 27.65 -34.70
C ARG A 302 -0.18 27.75 -34.88
N LYS A 303 0.42 26.79 -35.60
CA LYS A 303 1.88 26.68 -35.77
C LYS A 303 2.50 27.98 -36.26
N VAL A 304 3.49 28.48 -35.52
CA VAL A 304 4.45 29.49 -36.00
C VAL A 304 5.33 28.83 -37.07
N PRO A 305 5.68 29.50 -38.20
CA PRO A 305 6.44 28.86 -39.27
C PRO A 305 7.86 28.48 -38.83
N LEU A 306 8.26 27.23 -39.09
CA LEU A 306 9.65 26.80 -39.00
C LEU A 306 10.42 27.19 -40.28
N PRO A 307 11.70 27.61 -40.19
CA PRO A 307 12.59 27.72 -41.34
C PRO A 307 12.96 26.34 -41.93
N ALA A 308 13.49 26.37 -43.16
CA ALA A 308 13.62 25.22 -44.07
C ALA A 308 14.58 24.09 -43.65
N GLU A 309 14.46 22.97 -44.39
CA GLU A 309 15.11 21.67 -44.18
C GLU A 309 16.66 21.65 -44.34
N ALA A 310 17.25 20.57 -43.83
CA ALA A 310 18.68 20.25 -43.90
C ALA A 310 19.07 19.49 -45.20
N PRO A 311 20.37 19.41 -45.55
CA PRO A 311 20.89 18.44 -46.51
C PRO A 311 21.28 17.11 -45.85
N GLN A 312 21.08 16.02 -46.59
CA GLN A 312 21.28 14.61 -46.18
C GLN A 312 22.72 14.12 -46.42
N THR A 313 23.14 13.04 -45.74
CA THR A 313 24.22 12.14 -46.23
C THR A 313 23.91 10.66 -45.97
N ASN A 314 24.39 9.80 -46.88
CA ASN A 314 23.97 8.40 -47.06
C ASN A 314 24.56 7.38 -46.08
N GLY A 315 23.82 6.30 -45.85
CA GLY A 315 24.15 5.22 -44.91
C GLY A 315 25.13 4.14 -45.39
N VAL A 316 25.33 3.14 -44.51
CA VAL A 316 26.07 1.88 -44.74
C VAL A 316 25.40 0.73 -43.96
N LYS A 317 25.42 -0.48 -44.54
CA LYS A 317 25.24 -1.83 -43.95
C LYS A 317 26.50 -2.66 -44.34
N PRO A 318 26.82 -3.84 -43.78
CA PRO A 318 26.00 -4.78 -42.99
C PRO A 318 26.63 -5.01 -41.58
N ASP A 319 26.56 -6.13 -40.82
CA ASP A 319 26.00 -7.48 -41.02
C ASP A 319 25.59 -8.14 -39.68
N GLY A 320 25.24 -9.43 -39.67
CA GLY A 320 24.76 -10.18 -38.49
C GLY A 320 25.53 -11.46 -38.13
N ILE A 321 25.37 -11.90 -36.88
CA ILE A 321 25.78 -13.21 -36.35
C ILE A 321 24.63 -13.77 -35.47
N ARG A 322 24.42 -15.09 -35.50
CA ARG A 322 23.40 -15.83 -34.71
C ARG A 322 24.04 -16.58 -33.52
N PRO A 323 23.25 -17.03 -32.52
CA PRO A 323 23.75 -17.33 -31.18
C PRO A 323 24.17 -18.79 -30.97
N ASP A 324 25.15 -18.99 -30.10
CA ASP A 324 25.46 -20.28 -29.47
C ASP A 324 24.82 -20.40 -28.08
N GLY A 325 24.34 -21.60 -27.76
CA GLY A 325 23.64 -21.90 -26.51
C GLY A 325 24.52 -22.61 -25.47
N VAL A 326 24.13 -22.49 -24.20
CA VAL A 326 24.75 -23.22 -23.09
C VAL A 326 23.70 -24.05 -22.35
N LYS A 327 23.96 -25.35 -22.21
CA LYS A 327 23.28 -26.27 -21.29
C LYS A 327 24.22 -26.59 -20.12
N HIS A 328 23.68 -26.80 -18.93
CA HIS A 328 24.15 -27.62 -17.78
C HIS A 328 23.46 -27.08 -16.51
N ASP A 329 23.19 -27.86 -15.45
CA ASP A 329 23.02 -29.30 -15.32
C ASP A 329 22.12 -29.54 -14.08
N SER A 330 21.45 -30.68 -13.98
CA SER A 330 20.52 -30.99 -12.89
C SER A 330 21.03 -32.14 -12.01
N THR A 331 21.64 -31.81 -10.87
CA THR A 331 22.07 -32.80 -9.86
C THR A 331 21.39 -32.56 -8.50
N LYS A 332 20.51 -33.48 -8.10
CA LYS A 332 19.95 -33.56 -6.74
C LYS A 332 20.90 -34.35 -5.82
N PRO A 333 21.10 -33.94 -4.56
CA PRO A 333 21.54 -34.83 -3.49
C PRO A 333 20.38 -35.66 -2.91
N ALA A 334 20.72 -36.78 -2.28
CA ALA A 334 19.75 -37.80 -1.84
C ALA A 334 19.10 -37.52 -0.46
N LEU A 335 17.98 -38.19 -0.21
CA LEU A 335 17.31 -38.25 1.10
C LEU A 335 18.29 -38.72 2.19
N ARG A 336 18.27 -38.04 3.35
CA ARG A 336 18.72 -38.60 4.63
C ARG A 336 17.53 -38.66 5.60
N SER A 337 17.57 -39.69 6.44
CA SER A 337 16.49 -40.16 7.30
C SER A 337 16.17 -39.23 8.48
N ASN A 338 14.88 -39.14 8.82
CA ASN A 338 14.27 -38.64 10.07
C ASN A 338 15.26 -38.14 11.15
N GLY A 339 15.59 -36.85 11.10
CA GLY A 339 16.29 -36.15 12.18
C GLY A 339 15.31 -35.75 13.29
N SER A 340 15.53 -36.26 14.50
CA SER A 340 14.84 -35.78 15.71
C SER A 340 15.21 -34.32 15.95
N VAL A 341 14.24 -33.41 15.91
CA VAL A 341 14.43 -32.02 16.37
C VAL A 341 14.30 -32.02 17.88
N ASN A 342 15.18 -31.28 18.58
CA ASN A 342 15.01 -30.98 20.00
C ASN A 342 14.90 -29.46 20.12
N GLY A 343 13.82 -28.90 19.57
CA GLY A 343 13.60 -27.46 19.55
C GLY A 343 13.18 -26.96 20.93
N ILE A 344 13.76 -25.87 21.42
CA ILE A 344 13.26 -25.24 22.65
C ILE A 344 12.20 -24.20 22.27
N VAL A 345 10.96 -24.35 22.73
CA VAL A 345 9.91 -23.33 22.61
C VAL A 345 9.80 -22.57 23.93
N ASN A 346 10.15 -21.28 23.92
CA ASN A 346 9.96 -20.44 25.11
C ASN A 346 8.52 -19.92 25.20
N SER A 347 7.90 -20.06 26.38
CA SER A 347 6.52 -19.63 26.70
C SER A 347 6.48 -18.80 27.99
N ILE A 348 5.43 -17.99 28.19
CA ILE A 348 5.29 -17.10 29.36
C ILE A 348 4.43 -17.73 30.46
N ASN A 349 4.90 -17.62 31.71
CA ASN A 349 4.08 -17.73 32.92
C ASN A 349 3.33 -16.41 33.20
N GLY A 350 2.01 -16.50 33.38
CA GLY A 350 1.17 -15.33 33.66
C GLY A 350 1.05 -15.01 35.15
N ILE A 351 1.37 -13.78 35.55
CA ILE A 351 1.01 -13.28 36.89
C ILE A 351 -0.50 -13.05 36.94
N ASN A 352 -1.20 -13.74 37.84
CA ASN A 352 -2.60 -13.54 38.24
C ASN A 352 -3.59 -13.15 37.13
N GLY A 353 -4.12 -14.15 36.42
CA GLY A 353 -5.48 -14.09 35.87
C GLY A 353 -5.62 -14.21 34.35
N VAL A 354 -4.54 -14.11 33.56
CA VAL A 354 -4.64 -14.16 32.10
C VAL A 354 -3.49 -14.94 31.47
N ASN A 355 -3.84 -16.14 30.99
CA ASN A 355 -3.23 -16.93 29.91
C ASN A 355 -1.79 -16.57 29.48
N GLY A 356 -0.86 -17.52 29.65
CA GLY A 356 0.42 -17.53 28.93
C GLY A 356 0.20 -17.26 27.44
N GLY A 357 1.00 -16.35 26.88
CA GLY A 357 0.67 -15.60 25.66
C GLY A 357 0.34 -16.50 24.44
N PRO A 358 -0.51 -16.06 23.48
CA PRO A 358 -0.92 -16.93 22.37
C PRO A 358 0.19 -17.32 21.37
N ASN A 359 1.23 -16.49 21.24
CA ASN A 359 2.21 -16.62 20.15
C ASN A 359 3.11 -17.89 20.23
N PRO A 360 3.61 -18.33 21.40
CA PRO A 360 4.37 -19.59 21.52
C PRO A 360 3.56 -20.83 21.17
N TRP A 361 2.32 -20.93 21.65
CA TRP A 361 1.45 -22.09 21.38
C TRP A 361 1.17 -22.27 19.88
N LYS A 362 1.25 -21.19 19.09
CA LYS A 362 1.14 -21.21 17.64
C LYS A 362 2.31 -21.97 16.99
N VAL A 363 3.53 -21.77 17.51
CA VAL A 363 4.73 -22.50 17.08
C VAL A 363 4.62 -23.97 17.48
N ALA A 364 4.17 -24.25 18.71
CA ALA A 364 3.97 -25.60 19.20
C ALA A 364 2.97 -26.42 18.35
N ILE A 365 1.89 -25.80 17.85
CA ILE A 365 0.96 -26.45 16.89
C ILE A 365 1.69 -26.89 15.61
N ILE A 366 2.60 -26.06 15.07
CA ILE A 366 3.35 -26.41 13.84
C ILE A 366 4.36 -27.53 14.11
N LEU A 367 5.06 -27.51 15.25
CA LEU A 367 5.96 -28.58 15.66
C LEU A 367 5.23 -29.92 15.78
N GLU A 368 4.09 -29.95 16.48
CA GLU A 368 3.23 -31.15 16.60
C GLU A 368 2.68 -31.63 15.25
N GLU A 369 2.23 -30.72 14.37
CA GLU A 369 1.78 -31.10 13.04
C GLU A 369 2.91 -31.66 12.16
N LEU A 370 4.14 -31.21 12.34
CA LEU A 370 5.30 -31.78 11.63
C LEU A 370 5.88 -33.02 12.33
N GLY A 371 5.35 -33.42 13.50
CA GLY A 371 5.87 -34.53 14.30
C GLY A 371 7.26 -34.27 14.88
N LEU A 372 7.63 -33.00 15.03
CA LEU A 372 8.94 -32.56 15.52
C LEU A 372 8.94 -32.56 17.06
N PRO A 373 9.88 -33.24 17.72
CA PRO A 373 10.02 -33.14 19.16
C PRO A 373 10.47 -31.73 19.56
N TYR A 374 10.07 -31.32 20.76
CA TYR A 374 10.45 -30.03 21.34
C TYR A 374 10.35 -30.06 22.86
N GLU A 375 11.16 -29.25 23.50
CA GLU A 375 11.08 -28.92 24.92
C GLU A 375 10.34 -27.58 25.07
N THR A 376 9.46 -27.42 26.05
CA THR A 376 8.88 -26.10 26.35
C THR A 376 9.54 -25.53 27.60
N LYS A 377 10.21 -24.38 27.46
CA LYS A 377 10.77 -23.64 28.60
C LYS A 377 9.85 -22.50 28.97
N MET A 378 9.39 -22.51 30.22
CA MET A 378 8.54 -21.45 30.75
C MET A 378 9.41 -20.34 31.35
N LEU A 379 9.07 -19.09 31.04
CA LEU A 379 9.76 -17.89 31.50
C LEU A 379 8.76 -16.97 32.20
N ASP A 380 9.15 -16.35 33.30
CA ASP A 380 8.36 -15.29 33.92
C ASP A 380 8.55 -13.98 33.13
N PHE A 381 7.63 -13.02 33.30
CA PHE A 381 7.71 -11.74 32.58
C PHE A 381 9.05 -10.99 32.74
N PRO A 382 9.69 -10.94 33.92
CA PRO A 382 11.00 -10.31 34.08
C PRO A 382 12.14 -11.05 33.34
N ASP A 383 12.06 -12.38 33.21
CA ASP A 383 13.09 -13.19 32.54
C ASP A 383 13.25 -12.87 31.06
N MET A 384 12.19 -12.39 30.42
CA MET A 384 12.27 -11.97 29.01
C MET A 384 13.15 -10.74 28.76
N LYS A 385 13.58 -10.02 29.81
CA LYS A 385 14.36 -8.77 29.75
C LYS A 385 15.71 -8.89 30.45
N ARG A 386 16.26 -10.11 30.50
CA ARG A 386 17.58 -10.42 31.03
C ARG A 386 18.21 -11.59 30.30
N GLU A 387 19.51 -11.74 30.49
CA GLU A 387 20.24 -12.92 30.03
C GLU A 387 19.82 -14.18 30.78
N PRO A 388 19.85 -15.36 30.14
CA PRO A 388 20.33 -15.64 28.78
C PRO A 388 19.29 -15.42 27.67
N PHE A 389 18.06 -14.99 27.99
CA PHE A 389 16.99 -14.90 26.99
C PHE A 389 17.14 -13.70 26.06
N GLU A 390 17.69 -12.58 26.54
CA GLU A 390 17.92 -11.40 25.70
C GLU A 390 18.94 -11.65 24.57
N SER A 391 20.02 -12.42 24.82
CA SER A 391 20.92 -12.90 23.77
C SER A 391 20.25 -13.84 22.75
N LEU A 392 19.16 -14.55 23.12
CA LEU A 392 18.36 -15.36 22.19
C LEU A 392 17.34 -14.50 21.43
N ASN A 393 16.77 -13.48 22.07
CA ASN A 393 15.87 -12.51 21.45
C ASN A 393 16.08 -11.09 22.03
N PRO A 394 16.71 -10.16 21.28
CA PRO A 394 16.92 -8.79 21.73
C PRO A 394 15.64 -7.94 21.81
N ASN A 395 14.52 -8.38 21.19
CA ASN A 395 13.19 -7.79 21.44
C ASN A 395 12.67 -8.16 22.84
N GLY A 396 13.22 -9.20 23.48
CA GLY A 396 12.83 -9.67 24.81
C GLY A 396 11.35 -10.01 24.92
N ARG A 397 10.85 -10.85 24.00
CA ARG A 397 9.46 -11.32 23.94
C ARG A 397 9.42 -12.78 23.47
N VAL A 398 8.49 -13.59 23.97
CA VAL A 398 8.26 -14.94 23.43
C VAL A 398 7.39 -14.92 22.16
N PRO A 399 7.49 -15.94 21.28
CA PRO A 399 8.46 -17.04 21.31
C PRO A 399 9.82 -16.66 20.72
N ALA A 400 10.82 -17.38 21.19
CA ALA A 400 12.10 -17.61 20.52
C ALA A 400 12.40 -19.10 20.59
N ILE A 401 13.09 -19.64 19.57
CA ILE A 401 13.51 -21.04 19.52
C ILE A 401 15.02 -21.18 19.29
N GLU A 402 15.54 -22.29 19.79
CA GLU A 402 16.85 -22.82 19.43
C GLU A 402 16.65 -24.16 18.73
N ASP A 403 17.22 -24.33 17.54
CA ASP A 403 17.26 -25.59 16.79
C ASP A 403 18.70 -26.13 16.78
N PRO A 404 19.00 -27.18 17.55
CA PRO A 404 20.35 -27.73 17.65
C PRO A 404 20.81 -28.44 16.37
N ASN A 405 19.91 -28.87 15.49
CA ASN A 405 20.27 -29.60 14.28
C ASN A 405 20.91 -28.71 13.21
N HIS A 406 20.55 -27.41 13.23
CA HIS A 406 21.06 -26.40 12.29
C HIS A 406 21.84 -25.28 12.99
N ASN A 407 22.07 -25.40 14.31
CA ASN A 407 22.64 -24.35 15.17
C ASN A 407 21.95 -22.99 14.98
N MET A 408 20.61 -23.02 14.82
CA MET A 408 19.81 -21.84 14.49
C MET A 408 19.14 -21.28 15.75
N LYS A 409 19.20 -19.96 15.91
CA LYS A 409 18.53 -19.21 16.99
C LYS A 409 17.69 -18.11 16.37
N LEU A 410 16.38 -18.12 16.61
CA LEU A 410 15.48 -17.14 16.02
C LEU A 410 14.24 -16.85 16.87
N TRP A 411 13.66 -15.68 16.62
CA TRP A 411 12.46 -15.16 17.27
C TRP A 411 11.48 -14.63 16.21
N GLU A 412 10.39 -14.01 16.67
CA GLU A 412 9.15 -13.77 15.92
C GLU A 412 8.41 -15.04 15.50
N SER A 413 7.20 -15.20 16.05
CA SER A 413 6.36 -16.39 15.82
C SER A 413 5.94 -16.60 14.35
N GLY A 414 6.06 -15.60 13.49
CA GLY A 414 5.87 -15.75 12.04
C GLY A 414 7.11 -16.37 11.39
N ALA A 415 8.27 -15.76 11.58
CA ALA A 415 9.56 -16.21 11.03
C ALA A 415 9.93 -17.63 11.52
N ILE A 416 9.65 -17.95 12.79
CA ILE A 416 9.81 -19.31 13.33
C ILE A 416 8.98 -20.34 12.53
N ILE A 417 7.73 -20.02 12.20
CA ILE A 417 6.87 -20.92 11.43
C ILE A 417 7.38 -21.09 10.02
N GLU A 418 7.80 -20.01 9.35
CA GLU A 418 8.39 -20.09 8.01
C GLU A 418 9.67 -20.93 8.00
N TYR A 419 10.55 -20.76 9.00
CA TYR A 419 11.75 -21.56 9.18
C TYR A 419 11.43 -23.06 9.35
N LEU A 420 10.49 -23.41 10.24
CA LEU A 420 10.11 -24.80 10.48
C LEU A 420 9.51 -25.45 9.23
N ILE A 421 8.71 -24.70 8.46
CA ILE A 421 8.10 -25.17 7.22
C ILE A 421 9.17 -25.39 6.13
N ASP A 422 10.05 -24.41 5.89
CA ASP A 422 11.10 -24.50 4.85
C ASP A 422 12.13 -25.58 5.16
N THR A 423 12.44 -25.79 6.45
CA THR A 423 13.47 -26.74 6.91
C THR A 423 12.94 -28.18 7.07
N TYR A 424 11.72 -28.34 7.59
CA TYR A 424 11.24 -29.65 8.07
C TYR A 424 9.97 -30.17 7.39
N ASP A 425 9.16 -29.35 6.72
CA ASP A 425 7.97 -29.82 5.99
C ASP A 425 8.33 -30.43 4.62
N THR A 426 9.27 -31.37 4.62
CA THR A 426 9.83 -32.04 3.43
C THR A 426 8.80 -32.80 2.58
N THR A 427 7.63 -33.08 3.13
CA THR A 427 6.49 -33.71 2.42
C THR A 427 5.44 -32.72 1.94
N ASN A 428 5.63 -31.43 2.22
CA ASN A 428 4.69 -30.35 1.94
C ASN A 428 3.29 -30.60 2.56
N LYS A 429 3.26 -31.14 3.78
CA LYS A 429 2.03 -31.42 4.54
C LYS A 429 1.26 -30.15 4.87
N LEU A 430 1.97 -29.07 5.21
CA LEU A 430 1.42 -27.80 5.71
C LEU A 430 1.65 -26.61 4.77
N HIS A 431 2.30 -26.78 3.62
CA HIS A 431 2.54 -25.67 2.69
C HIS A 431 2.45 -26.06 1.21
N TYR A 432 2.42 -25.04 0.35
CA TYR A 432 2.58 -25.17 -1.10
C TYR A 432 3.95 -24.59 -1.50
N THR A 433 4.65 -25.27 -2.39
CA THR A 433 6.03 -24.93 -2.79
C THR A 433 6.12 -23.92 -3.94
N SER A 434 5.08 -23.82 -4.75
CA SER A 434 4.99 -22.97 -5.94
C SER A 434 4.11 -21.73 -5.72
N SER A 435 4.31 -20.73 -6.58
CA SER A 435 3.37 -19.61 -6.76
C SER A 435 2.12 -20.08 -7.52
N PRO A 436 0.93 -19.47 -7.28
CA PRO A 436 0.69 -18.37 -6.34
C PRO A 436 0.55 -18.78 -4.86
N GLU A 437 0.23 -20.04 -4.57
CA GLU A 437 -0.22 -20.49 -3.23
C GLU A 437 0.82 -20.22 -2.13
N LYS A 438 2.12 -20.39 -2.43
CA LYS A 438 3.21 -20.08 -1.49
C LYS A 438 3.15 -18.65 -0.96
N TYR A 439 2.92 -17.68 -1.83
CA TYR A 439 2.86 -16.26 -1.45
C TYR A 439 1.49 -15.85 -0.89
N LEU A 440 0.41 -16.50 -1.32
CA LEU A 440 -0.91 -16.32 -0.70
C LEU A 440 -0.90 -16.80 0.76
N ALA A 441 -0.26 -17.94 1.05
CA ALA A 441 -0.12 -18.43 2.43
C ALA A 441 0.73 -17.50 3.30
N LYS A 442 1.84 -16.97 2.75
CA LYS A 442 2.64 -15.91 3.42
C LYS A 442 1.80 -14.65 3.70
N SER A 443 0.97 -14.21 2.75
CA SER A 443 0.08 -13.06 2.94
C SER A 443 -0.90 -13.26 4.11
N TRP A 444 -1.48 -14.46 4.24
CA TRP A 444 -2.33 -14.82 5.39
C TRP A 444 -1.55 -14.90 6.71
N LEU A 445 -0.33 -15.45 6.73
CA LEU A 445 0.53 -15.44 7.91
C LEU A 445 0.88 -14.00 8.34
N HIS A 446 1.22 -13.11 7.40
CA HIS A 446 1.49 -11.71 7.72
C HIS A 446 0.23 -10.95 8.18
N PHE A 447 -0.96 -11.26 7.63
CA PHE A 447 -2.22 -10.73 8.15
C PHE A 447 -2.49 -11.20 9.59
N GLN A 448 -2.08 -12.43 9.94
CA GLN A 448 -2.13 -12.94 11.30
C GLN A 448 -1.18 -12.15 12.22
N THR A 449 0.10 -12.03 11.85
CA THR A 449 1.14 -11.43 12.71
C THR A 449 1.07 -9.91 12.82
N SER A 450 0.50 -9.22 11.82
CA SER A 450 0.36 -7.75 11.82
C SER A 450 -1.07 -7.26 12.14
N GLY A 451 -2.10 -8.01 11.75
CA GLY A 451 -3.50 -7.66 11.97
C GLY A 451 -4.06 -8.30 13.24
N GLN A 452 -4.24 -9.62 13.24
CA GLN A 452 -4.89 -10.33 14.35
C GLN A 452 -4.11 -10.16 15.66
N GLY A 453 -2.83 -10.56 15.69
CA GLY A 453 -2.02 -10.59 16.92
C GLY A 453 -1.92 -9.25 17.65
N PRO A 454 -1.47 -8.16 16.97
CA PRO A 454 -1.37 -6.85 17.59
C PRO A 454 -2.72 -6.29 18.04
N CYS A 455 -3.76 -6.34 17.20
CA CYS A 455 -5.06 -5.76 17.55
C CYS A 455 -5.77 -6.52 18.69
N PHE A 456 -5.70 -7.85 18.70
CA PHE A 456 -6.25 -8.67 19.80
C PHE A 456 -5.44 -8.45 21.08
N GLY A 457 -4.11 -8.29 20.96
CA GLY A 457 -3.24 -7.90 22.07
C GLY A 457 -3.59 -6.53 22.66
N GLN A 458 -3.94 -5.54 21.84
CA GLN A 458 -4.41 -4.24 22.32
C GLN A 458 -5.77 -4.32 23.00
N ARG A 459 -6.72 -5.13 22.49
CA ARG A 459 -7.98 -5.41 23.22
C ARG A 459 -7.69 -5.97 24.63
N ALA A 460 -6.79 -6.94 24.74
CA ALA A 460 -6.36 -7.48 26.04
C ALA A 460 -5.72 -6.40 26.93
N TRP A 461 -4.84 -5.57 26.36
CA TRP A 461 -4.16 -4.49 27.08
C TRP A 461 -5.16 -3.53 27.73
N PHE A 462 -6.08 -2.95 26.95
CA PHE A 462 -7.04 -1.96 27.46
C PHE A 462 -8.10 -2.54 28.40
N MET A 463 -8.43 -3.83 28.29
CA MET A 463 -9.37 -4.48 29.21
C MET A 463 -8.74 -4.83 30.56
N PHE A 464 -7.51 -5.36 30.58
CA PHE A 464 -6.96 -6.03 31.77
C PHE A 464 -5.74 -5.32 32.36
N TYR A 465 -4.84 -4.82 31.52
CA TYR A 465 -3.49 -4.41 31.96
C TYR A 465 -3.29 -2.89 32.04
N HIS A 466 -3.98 -2.10 31.21
CA HIS A 466 -3.88 -0.64 31.21
C HIS A 466 -4.22 -0.07 32.60
N PRO A 467 -3.49 0.93 33.13
CA PRO A 467 -3.70 1.44 34.49
C PRO A 467 -5.09 2.07 34.65
N GLU A 468 -5.49 2.93 33.71
CA GLU A 468 -6.85 3.44 33.63
C GLU A 468 -7.78 2.34 33.10
N LYS A 469 -8.91 2.12 33.79
CA LYS A 469 -9.93 1.14 33.44
C LYS A 469 -11.14 1.80 32.76
N ASN A 470 -11.98 1.00 32.12
CA ASN A 470 -13.20 1.45 31.44
C ASN A 470 -13.00 2.49 30.32
N LEU A 471 -11.84 2.43 29.64
CA LEU A 471 -11.57 3.21 28.42
C LEU A 471 -12.36 2.65 27.22
N THR A 472 -13.68 2.82 27.24
CA THR A 472 -14.63 2.24 26.28
C THR A 472 -14.25 2.55 24.83
N SER A 473 -13.83 3.77 24.51
CA SER A 473 -13.40 4.15 23.16
C SER A 473 -12.25 3.29 22.61
N ALA A 474 -11.27 2.93 23.45
CA ALA A 474 -10.16 2.06 23.08
C ALA A 474 -10.59 0.58 23.06
N ILE A 475 -11.32 0.16 24.09
CA ILE A 475 -11.86 -1.20 24.22
C ILE A 475 -12.73 -1.54 23.00
N ASP A 476 -13.70 -0.69 22.65
CA ASP A 476 -14.63 -0.85 21.54
C ASP A 476 -13.93 -0.75 20.19
N ARG A 477 -12.92 0.12 20.03
CA ARG A 477 -12.10 0.18 18.82
C ARG A 477 -11.48 -1.18 18.51
N TYR A 478 -10.83 -1.82 19.49
CA TYR A 478 -10.19 -3.12 19.27
C TYR A 478 -11.17 -4.30 19.26
N GLY A 479 -12.34 -4.17 19.92
CA GLY A 479 -13.44 -5.14 19.79
C GLY A 479 -14.05 -5.15 18.39
N ASN A 480 -14.25 -3.98 17.80
CA ASN A 480 -14.68 -3.82 16.41
C ASN A 480 -13.61 -4.31 15.42
N GLU A 481 -12.32 -4.14 15.74
CA GLU A 481 -11.23 -4.66 14.91
C GLU A 481 -11.15 -6.19 14.94
N ILE A 482 -11.41 -6.84 16.09
CA ILE A 482 -11.62 -8.30 16.17
C ILE A 482 -12.74 -8.73 15.21
N LYS A 483 -13.93 -8.13 15.31
CA LYS A 483 -15.06 -8.40 14.40
C LYS A 483 -14.70 -8.19 12.93
N ARG A 484 -13.91 -7.15 12.61
CA ARG A 484 -13.42 -6.87 11.26
C ARG A 484 -12.52 -8.00 10.73
N VAL A 485 -11.59 -8.50 11.55
CA VAL A 485 -10.69 -9.62 11.18
C VAL A 485 -11.49 -10.90 10.93
N LEU A 486 -12.43 -11.26 11.82
CA LEU A 486 -13.30 -12.42 11.62
C LEU A 486 -14.13 -12.32 10.33
N ASN A 487 -14.69 -11.14 10.04
CA ASN A 487 -15.42 -10.84 8.81
C ASN A 487 -14.54 -10.82 7.54
N VAL A 488 -13.21 -10.67 7.65
CA VAL A 488 -12.30 -10.86 6.51
C VAL A 488 -12.15 -12.35 6.20
N ILE A 489 -11.94 -13.18 7.22
CA ILE A 489 -11.80 -14.64 7.07
C ILE A 489 -13.12 -15.26 6.57
N ASP A 490 -14.25 -14.91 7.21
CA ASP A 490 -15.57 -15.43 6.84
C ASP A 490 -15.93 -15.14 5.38
N ARG A 491 -15.81 -13.88 4.94
CA ARG A 491 -16.11 -13.49 3.56
C ARG A 491 -15.15 -14.11 2.54
N HIS A 492 -13.88 -14.34 2.92
CA HIS A 492 -12.91 -15.00 2.05
C HIS A 492 -13.26 -16.47 1.83
N LEU A 493 -13.47 -17.22 2.91
CA LEU A 493 -13.90 -18.63 2.86
C LEU A 493 -15.23 -18.76 2.10
N LYS A 494 -16.20 -17.90 2.40
CA LYS A 494 -17.50 -17.86 1.71
C LYS A 494 -17.40 -17.55 0.22
N LYS A 495 -16.48 -16.66 -0.18
CA LYS A 495 -16.27 -16.28 -1.60
C LYS A 495 -15.59 -17.41 -2.37
N ASN A 496 -14.62 -18.09 -1.77
CA ASN A 496 -13.81 -19.09 -2.44
C ASN A 496 -14.46 -20.49 -2.42
N GLY A 497 -15.33 -20.77 -1.46
CA GLY A 497 -15.94 -22.09 -1.28
C GLY A 497 -14.97 -23.17 -0.77
N THR A 498 -13.75 -22.78 -0.37
CA THR A 498 -12.70 -23.67 0.09
C THR A 498 -12.79 -23.93 1.60
N PRO A 499 -12.39 -25.13 2.08
CA PRO A 499 -12.36 -25.43 3.51
C PRO A 499 -11.20 -24.75 4.27
N TYR A 500 -10.27 -24.08 3.56
CA TYR A 500 -9.06 -23.45 4.10
C TYR A 500 -8.77 -22.11 3.41
N LEU A 501 -7.88 -21.31 4.00
CA LEU A 501 -7.53 -19.97 3.52
C LEU A 501 -6.84 -19.95 2.16
N VAL A 502 -6.09 -21.01 1.81
CA VAL A 502 -5.38 -21.15 0.53
C VAL A 502 -5.53 -22.58 0.02
N GLY A 503 -5.99 -22.72 -1.22
CA GLY A 503 -6.14 -24.02 -1.87
C GLY A 503 -7.15 -24.95 -1.19
N ASP A 504 -6.84 -26.24 -1.19
CA ASP A 504 -7.70 -27.36 -0.80
C ASP A 504 -7.29 -28.05 0.52
N LYS A 505 -6.10 -27.74 1.06
CA LYS A 505 -5.57 -28.36 2.29
C LYS A 505 -5.29 -27.35 3.41
N CYS A 506 -5.24 -27.84 4.64
CA CYS A 506 -4.83 -27.06 5.81
C CYS A 506 -3.36 -26.67 5.69
N THR A 507 -3.05 -25.38 5.90
CA THR A 507 -1.67 -24.87 5.87
C THR A 507 -1.24 -24.27 7.21
N TYR A 508 0.06 -23.98 7.34
CA TYR A 508 0.58 -23.20 8.46
C TYR A 508 -0.13 -21.85 8.62
N ALA A 509 -0.61 -21.26 7.52
CA ALA A 509 -1.32 -19.98 7.52
C ALA A 509 -2.70 -20.09 8.15
N ASP A 510 -3.39 -21.23 8.03
CA ASP A 510 -4.65 -21.51 8.72
C ASP A 510 -4.43 -21.66 10.22
N LEU A 511 -3.48 -22.52 10.59
CA LEU A 511 -3.14 -22.85 11.98
C LEU A 511 -2.64 -21.63 12.76
N ALA A 512 -2.05 -20.64 12.08
CA ALA A 512 -1.51 -19.44 12.69
C ALA A 512 -2.54 -18.60 13.47
N PHE A 513 -3.82 -18.61 13.09
CA PHE A 513 -4.85 -17.79 13.72
C PHE A 513 -5.40 -18.38 15.03
N LEU A 514 -5.24 -19.70 15.21
CA LEU A 514 -5.96 -20.48 16.21
C LEU A 514 -5.79 -20.01 17.64
N THR A 515 -4.55 -19.71 18.05
CA THR A 515 -4.25 -19.43 19.46
C THR A 515 -4.80 -18.09 19.95
N TRP A 516 -5.00 -17.15 19.03
CA TRP A 516 -5.72 -15.89 19.26
C TRP A 516 -7.24 -16.07 19.16
N ASP A 517 -7.73 -16.93 18.26
CA ASP A 517 -9.15 -17.30 18.23
C ASP A 517 -9.60 -18.01 19.53
N MET A 518 -8.74 -18.86 20.12
CA MET A 518 -8.95 -19.45 21.46
C MET A 518 -9.09 -18.39 22.57
N ALA A 519 -8.61 -17.17 22.37
CA ALA A 519 -8.75 -16.08 23.34
C ALA A 519 -10.06 -15.28 23.18
N LEU A 520 -10.86 -15.52 22.13
CA LEU A 520 -12.07 -14.72 21.84
C LEU A 520 -13.10 -14.71 22.97
N GLY A 521 -13.30 -15.83 23.67
CA GLY A 521 -14.21 -15.90 24.83
C GLY A 521 -13.87 -14.88 25.93
N PHE A 522 -12.58 -14.60 26.09
CA PHE A 522 -12.06 -13.63 27.06
C PHE A 522 -12.02 -12.20 26.51
N LEU A 523 -11.63 -12.03 25.24
CA LEU A 523 -11.52 -10.71 24.59
C LEU A 523 -12.88 -10.08 24.26
N MET A 524 -13.86 -10.90 23.88
CA MET A 524 -15.20 -10.46 23.47
C MET A 524 -16.27 -10.68 24.54
N GLN A 525 -15.95 -11.39 25.63
CA GLN A 525 -16.85 -11.64 26.77
C GLN A 525 -18.23 -12.14 26.30
N GLY A 526 -19.33 -11.51 26.72
CA GLY A 526 -20.69 -11.91 26.35
C GLY A 526 -20.99 -11.86 24.84
N GLU A 527 -20.21 -11.13 24.05
CA GLU A 527 -20.35 -11.13 22.58
C GLU A 527 -19.74 -12.38 21.92
N ALA A 528 -18.89 -13.14 22.63
CA ALA A 528 -18.22 -14.31 22.06
C ALA A 528 -19.19 -15.41 21.59
N GLU A 529 -20.35 -15.52 22.23
CA GLU A 529 -21.40 -16.49 21.90
C GLU A 529 -22.11 -16.19 20.57
N THR A 530 -22.15 -14.92 20.14
CA THR A 530 -22.81 -14.51 18.89
C THR A 530 -21.88 -14.59 17.68
N LEU A 531 -20.56 -14.48 17.87
CA LEU A 531 -19.56 -14.50 16.78
C LEU A 531 -19.72 -15.71 15.85
N GLY A 532 -20.04 -16.89 16.39
CA GLY A 532 -20.24 -18.10 15.58
C GLY A 532 -21.49 -18.08 14.69
N LYS A 533 -22.48 -17.24 15.03
CA LYS A 533 -23.69 -16.99 14.23
C LYS A 533 -23.48 -15.84 13.24
N GLU A 534 -22.70 -14.82 13.62
CA GLU A 534 -22.34 -13.68 12.77
C GLU A 534 -21.35 -14.07 11.65
N TYR A 535 -20.41 -14.98 11.94
CA TYR A 535 -19.32 -15.40 11.06
C TYR A 535 -19.31 -16.93 10.87
N PRO A 536 -20.31 -17.51 10.19
CA PRO A 536 -20.54 -18.96 10.15
C PRO A 536 -19.47 -19.74 9.37
N GLU A 537 -18.87 -19.18 8.32
CA GLU A 537 -17.80 -19.86 7.57
C GLU A 537 -16.47 -19.80 8.34
N TRP A 538 -16.16 -18.67 8.99
CA TRP A 538 -15.06 -18.63 9.97
C TRP A 538 -15.29 -19.68 11.07
N LYS A 539 -16.51 -19.79 11.61
CA LYS A 539 -16.79 -20.75 12.69
C LYS A 539 -16.60 -22.20 12.25
N LYS A 540 -17.07 -22.59 11.05
CA LYS A 540 -16.84 -23.94 10.49
C LYS A 540 -15.35 -24.23 10.29
N TRP A 541 -14.60 -23.26 9.76
CA TRP A 541 -13.16 -23.38 9.56
C TRP A 541 -12.42 -23.50 10.89
N ASN A 542 -12.69 -22.62 11.85
CA ASN A 542 -12.10 -22.66 13.18
C ASN A 542 -12.41 -24.00 13.89
N THR A 543 -13.65 -24.49 13.87
CA THR A 543 -14.00 -25.81 14.43
C THR A 543 -13.20 -26.95 13.78
N ARG A 544 -13.14 -27.00 12.43
CA ARG A 544 -12.35 -28.02 11.69
C ARG A 544 -10.88 -28.01 12.08
N LEU A 545 -10.30 -26.84 12.29
CA LEU A 545 -8.91 -26.68 12.71
C LEU A 545 -8.71 -27.10 14.19
N MET A 546 -9.65 -26.73 15.07
CA MET A 546 -9.67 -27.15 16.48
C MET A 546 -9.87 -28.67 16.67
N GLU A 547 -10.44 -29.35 15.69
CA GLU A 547 -10.62 -30.80 15.72
C GLU A 547 -9.34 -31.60 15.46
N ARG A 548 -8.28 -30.97 14.94
CA ARG A 548 -7.02 -31.62 14.56
C ARG A 548 -6.28 -32.19 15.79
N PRO A 549 -5.69 -33.40 15.73
CA PRO A 549 -5.04 -34.02 16.88
C PRO A 549 -3.93 -33.17 17.52
N ALA A 550 -3.05 -32.57 16.71
CA ALA A 550 -1.99 -31.67 17.17
C ALA A 550 -2.56 -30.47 17.93
N VAL A 551 -3.62 -29.83 17.40
CA VAL A 551 -4.27 -28.68 18.03
C VAL A 551 -4.91 -29.06 19.35
N LYS A 552 -5.60 -30.21 19.42
CA LYS A 552 -6.18 -30.74 20.68
C LYS A 552 -5.11 -30.97 21.74
N LYS A 553 -4.00 -31.62 21.39
CA LYS A 553 -2.87 -31.83 22.30
C LYS A 553 -2.31 -30.50 22.82
N ILE A 554 -2.12 -29.51 21.95
CA ILE A 554 -1.65 -28.17 22.39
C ILE A 554 -2.66 -27.45 23.30
N VAL A 555 -3.97 -27.61 23.08
CA VAL A 555 -4.99 -27.07 23.98
C VAL A 555 -4.90 -27.72 25.37
N GLU A 556 -4.71 -29.04 25.43
CA GLU A 556 -4.51 -29.76 26.69
C GLU A 556 -3.21 -29.35 27.40
N ASP A 557 -2.09 -29.29 26.68
CA ASP A 557 -0.78 -28.96 27.24
C ASP A 557 -0.72 -27.51 27.72
N ARG A 558 -1.37 -26.59 27.00
CA ARG A 558 -1.61 -25.21 27.45
C ARG A 558 -2.46 -25.17 28.72
N GLY A 559 -3.50 -26.00 28.81
CA GLY A 559 -4.34 -26.14 29.99
C GLY A 559 -3.54 -26.61 31.22
N LYS A 560 -2.70 -27.64 31.04
CA LYS A 560 -1.79 -28.17 32.08
C LYS A 560 -0.79 -27.11 32.54
N ALA A 561 -0.13 -26.41 31.59
CA ALA A 561 0.81 -25.33 31.88
C ALA A 561 0.15 -24.20 32.71
N MET A 562 -1.03 -23.74 32.28
CA MET A 562 -1.78 -22.69 33.00
C MET A 562 -2.27 -23.14 34.39
N ALA A 563 -2.53 -24.43 34.59
CA ALA A 563 -2.88 -24.97 35.90
C ALA A 563 -1.68 -25.03 36.85
N ALA A 564 -0.50 -25.42 36.34
CA ALA A 564 0.75 -25.48 37.11
C ALA A 564 1.28 -24.10 37.54
N THR A 565 0.88 -23.02 36.85
CA THR A 565 1.24 -21.63 37.19
C THR A 565 0.28 -20.94 38.18
N LYS A 566 -0.74 -21.64 38.70
CA LYS A 566 -1.57 -21.10 39.79
C LYS A 566 -0.88 -21.36 41.14
N PRO A 567 -0.79 -20.35 42.03
CA PRO A 567 -0.30 -20.54 43.39
C PRO A 567 -1.27 -21.37 44.25
#